data_AF-A0A8J8BYY9-F1
#
_entry.id   AF-A0A8J8BYY9-F1
#
_cell.length_a   1.000
_cell.length_b   1.000
_cell.length_c   1.000
_cell.angle_alpha   90.00
_cell.angle_beta   90.00
_cell.angle_gamma   90.00
#
_symmetry.space_group_name_H-M   'P 1'
#
loop_
_entity.id
_entity.type
_entity.pdbx_description
1 polymer ?
#
loop_
_entity_poly.entity_id
_entity_poly.type
_entity_poly.pdbx_seq_one_letter_code
_entity_poly.pdbx_strand_id
1 'polypeptide(L)'
;MGGTIVVADTHFGIKKGGLNVSMPGYFADFLKWIRELEEKKEFKVKIVKGHIREENIEDKTISPPDKIVFLGDIFEFWESENEPVAACLSTVIPILSEIKAEKIYVLGNHDNILKNICLERPHKKEFMYYHLGSSLMKVFPNAYPSQSGDTVTTEKYGDEAYVFVHGHQFDKYFRETGGSYKIWATIRNVGNSLTLYIPFLFVASVIVKIINWIAHTSIFLGESPTFWLLLLLTIPRIYLDIGRPIWDRLVGMRYKKRDTVDNFTKWWKKFISSKKVPQKVNVVYGHTHYLNYMTPHLEMMAEGIPGKLHQFYGEKLVQRGIEEEKRPTLANISAWVTDFPDFGEKWFMTMEKASNQVKSAFVKKEKDRLNSELATVATFLYIDEDGFEFFGWDWYQDIEQKIFNIPKQAIIKRREHGPVTDDDAVREVLEKIGWPNEVVELWKKDPHVQ
;
A
#
# COMPACT_ATOMS: atom_id res chain seq x y z
N MET A 1 -26.14 -10.52 -1.37
CA MET A 1 -25.85 -9.22 -0.71
C MET A 1 -24.99 -8.38 -1.64
N GLY A 2 -24.79 -7.07 -1.41
CA GLY A 2 -23.81 -6.32 -2.20
C GLY A 2 -22.38 -6.76 -1.88
N GLY A 3 -21.46 -6.54 -2.82
CA GLY A 3 -20.07 -6.94 -2.65
C GLY A 3 -19.28 -6.00 -1.75
N THR A 4 -17.98 -6.23 -1.60
CA THR A 4 -17.06 -5.30 -0.94
C THR A 4 -15.80 -5.14 -1.76
N ILE A 5 -15.45 -3.87 -2.02
CA ILE A 5 -14.24 -3.51 -2.75
C ILE A 5 -13.17 -3.09 -1.74
N VAL A 6 -11.96 -3.60 -1.91
CA VAL A 6 -10.82 -3.28 -1.05
C VAL A 6 -9.70 -2.69 -1.89
N VAL A 7 -9.19 -1.53 -1.47
CA VAL A 7 -8.06 -0.83 -2.10
C VAL A 7 -7.04 -0.46 -1.04
N ALA A 8 -5.76 -0.40 -1.40
CA ALA A 8 -4.69 -0.12 -0.45
C ALA A 8 -3.58 0.75 -1.07
N ASP A 9 -2.83 1.43 -0.19
CA ASP A 9 -1.52 2.02 -0.52
C ASP A 9 -1.57 2.92 -1.77
N THR A 10 -2.48 3.90 -1.77
CA THR A 10 -2.59 4.89 -2.85
C THR A 10 -1.62 6.06 -2.68
N HIS A 11 -1.08 6.29 -1.48
CA HIS A 11 -0.11 7.36 -1.16
C HIS A 11 -0.44 8.72 -1.80
N PHE A 12 -1.70 9.13 -1.79
CA PHE A 12 -2.13 10.39 -2.41
C PHE A 12 -1.37 11.57 -1.82
N GLY A 13 -0.75 12.34 -2.71
CA GLY A 13 0.10 13.48 -2.38
C GLY A 13 1.60 13.20 -2.56
N ILE A 14 2.02 11.94 -2.67
CA ILE A 14 3.44 11.63 -2.86
C ILE A 14 4.00 12.31 -4.12
N LYS A 15 5.06 13.11 -3.93
CA LYS A 15 5.82 13.75 -5.00
C LYS A 15 7.17 13.06 -5.12
N LYS A 16 7.56 12.72 -6.34
CA LYS A 16 8.93 12.26 -6.66
C LYS A 16 9.46 13.08 -7.82
N GLY A 17 10.61 13.72 -7.65
CA GLY A 17 11.19 14.59 -8.68
C GLY A 17 10.34 15.81 -9.06
N GLY A 18 9.42 16.24 -8.18
CA GLY A 18 8.44 17.30 -8.47
C GLY A 18 7.17 16.84 -9.21
N LEU A 19 7.10 15.57 -9.62
CA LEU A 19 5.92 14.96 -10.23
C LEU A 19 5.04 14.31 -9.16
N ASN A 20 3.72 14.52 -9.25
CA ASN A 20 2.76 13.80 -8.39
C ASN A 20 2.56 12.39 -8.95
N VAL A 21 3.23 11.41 -8.36
CA VAL A 21 3.20 10.01 -8.80
C VAL A 21 1.98 9.25 -8.30
N SER A 22 1.17 9.86 -7.44
CA SER A 22 -0.03 9.21 -6.88
C SER A 22 -1.21 9.10 -7.85
N MET A 23 -1.12 9.77 -9.02
CA MET A 23 -2.06 9.59 -10.13
C MET A 23 -3.55 9.67 -9.72
N PRO A 24 -3.98 10.71 -8.96
CA PRO A 24 -5.34 10.76 -8.39
C PRO A 24 -6.46 10.78 -9.44
N GLY A 25 -6.18 11.22 -10.68
CA GLY A 25 -7.14 11.17 -11.79
C GLY A 25 -7.53 9.74 -12.18
N TYR A 26 -6.57 8.81 -12.22
CA TYR A 26 -6.84 7.41 -12.56
C TYR A 26 -7.64 6.71 -11.46
N PHE A 27 -7.37 7.03 -10.19
CA PHE A 27 -8.21 6.54 -9.10
C PHE A 27 -9.61 7.17 -9.10
N ALA A 28 -9.72 8.45 -9.46
CA ALA A 28 -11.01 9.09 -9.65
C ALA A 28 -11.85 8.40 -10.75
N ASP A 29 -11.22 7.94 -11.84
CA ASP A 29 -11.93 7.17 -12.87
C ASP A 29 -12.38 5.79 -12.36
N PHE A 30 -11.56 5.11 -11.54
CA PHE A 30 -11.99 3.90 -10.84
C PHE A 30 -13.20 4.16 -9.91
N LEU A 31 -13.19 5.26 -9.17
CA LEU A 31 -14.34 5.64 -8.33
C LEU A 31 -15.58 5.99 -9.16
N LYS A 32 -15.42 6.64 -10.31
CA LYS A 32 -16.55 6.86 -11.24
C LYS A 32 -17.14 5.54 -11.73
N TRP A 33 -16.29 4.55 -12.04
CA TRP A 33 -16.76 3.21 -12.39
C TRP A 33 -17.56 2.56 -11.26
N ILE A 34 -17.10 2.67 -10.00
CA ILE A 34 -17.88 2.17 -8.85
C ILE A 34 -19.24 2.88 -8.75
N ARG A 35 -19.27 4.20 -8.96
CA ARG A 35 -20.52 4.96 -8.97
C ARG A 35 -21.46 4.50 -10.10
N GLU A 36 -20.93 4.31 -11.31
CA GLU A 36 -21.70 3.76 -12.43
C GLU A 36 -22.21 2.35 -12.16
N LEU A 37 -21.45 1.54 -11.41
CA LEU A 37 -21.87 0.21 -11.00
C LEU A 37 -23.14 0.28 -10.13
N GLU A 38 -23.26 1.26 -9.24
CA GLU A 38 -24.48 1.50 -8.43
C GLU A 38 -25.71 1.86 -9.30
N GLU A 39 -25.51 2.42 -10.50
CA GLU A 39 -26.57 2.76 -11.44
C GLU A 39 -26.94 1.58 -12.36
N LYS A 40 -25.92 0.93 -12.94
CA LYS A 40 -26.05 -0.20 -13.89
C LYS A 40 -26.44 -1.51 -13.19
N LYS A 41 -26.30 -1.57 -11.86
CA LYS A 41 -26.59 -2.69 -10.95
C LYS A 41 -25.71 -3.93 -11.09
N GLU A 42 -25.08 -4.19 -12.22
CA GLU A 42 -24.19 -5.35 -12.42
C GLU A 42 -23.13 -5.05 -13.48
N PHE A 43 -21.93 -5.61 -13.31
CA PHE A 43 -20.86 -5.60 -14.31
C PHE A 43 -20.27 -7.00 -14.43
N LYS A 44 -20.26 -7.57 -15.65
CA LYS A 44 -19.72 -8.91 -15.89
C LYS A 44 -18.27 -8.83 -16.32
N VAL A 45 -17.44 -9.69 -15.76
CA VAL A 45 -16.02 -9.83 -16.08
C VAL A 45 -15.65 -11.30 -16.16
N LYS A 46 -14.76 -11.66 -17.09
CA LYS A 46 -14.23 -13.01 -17.18
C LYS A 46 -13.20 -13.24 -16.08
N ILE A 47 -13.30 -14.37 -15.38
CA ILE A 47 -12.36 -14.79 -14.35
C ILE A 47 -11.87 -16.21 -14.64
N VAL A 48 -10.77 -16.60 -13.99
CA VAL A 48 -10.27 -17.97 -14.03
C VAL A 48 -10.36 -18.57 -12.63
N LYS A 49 -11.15 -19.64 -12.48
CA LYS A 49 -11.20 -20.41 -11.23
C LYS A 49 -10.20 -21.57 -11.25
N GLY A 50 -9.33 -21.63 -10.25
CA GLY A 50 -8.35 -22.71 -10.16
C GLY A 50 -7.24 -22.57 -11.22
N HIS A 51 -7.07 -23.59 -12.07
CA HIS A 51 -5.96 -23.64 -13.02
C HIS A 51 -6.10 -22.66 -14.18
N ILE A 52 -4.99 -22.01 -14.55
CA ILE A 52 -4.97 -21.07 -15.70
C ILE A 52 -5.07 -21.85 -17.00
N ARG A 53 -6.31 -22.17 -17.38
CA ARG A 53 -6.70 -22.93 -18.57
C ARG A 53 -8.02 -22.38 -19.10
N GLU A 54 -8.28 -22.57 -20.38
CA GLU A 54 -9.46 -21.99 -21.05
C GLU A 54 -10.77 -22.58 -20.53
N GLU A 55 -10.80 -23.87 -20.18
CA GLU A 55 -11.97 -24.55 -19.63
C GLU A 55 -12.41 -24.02 -18.24
N ASN A 56 -11.52 -23.29 -17.57
CA ASN A 56 -11.76 -22.71 -16.24
C ASN A 56 -12.14 -21.22 -16.31
N ILE A 57 -12.32 -20.67 -17.52
CA ILE A 57 -12.82 -19.31 -17.70
C ILE A 57 -14.33 -19.30 -17.47
N GLU A 58 -14.79 -18.44 -16.57
CA GLU A 58 -16.20 -18.22 -16.31
C GLU A 58 -16.51 -16.71 -16.18
N ASP A 59 -17.78 -16.35 -16.33
CA ASP A 59 -18.25 -14.99 -16.08
C ASP A 59 -18.51 -14.81 -14.58
N LYS A 60 -17.90 -13.79 -13.97
CA LYS A 60 -18.25 -13.30 -12.63
C LYS A 60 -19.01 -11.99 -12.75
N THR A 61 -20.11 -11.89 -12.01
CA THR A 61 -20.83 -10.62 -11.85
C THR A 61 -20.25 -9.86 -10.65
N ILE A 62 -19.76 -8.66 -10.90
CA ILE A 62 -19.46 -7.66 -9.87
C ILE A 62 -20.75 -6.87 -9.63
N SER A 63 -21.24 -6.90 -8.40
CA SER A 63 -22.41 -6.15 -7.95
C SER A 63 -21.98 -4.83 -7.27
N PRO A 64 -22.88 -3.84 -7.17
CA PRO A 64 -22.69 -2.64 -6.38
C PRO A 64 -22.13 -2.99 -5.00
N PRO A 65 -21.04 -2.33 -4.56
CA PRO A 65 -20.48 -2.61 -3.26
C PRO A 65 -21.40 -2.09 -2.17
N ASP A 66 -21.61 -2.91 -1.14
CA ASP A 66 -22.18 -2.43 0.14
C ASP A 66 -21.10 -1.67 0.94
N LYS A 67 -19.82 -2.03 0.75
CA LYS A 67 -18.68 -1.41 1.42
C LYS A 67 -17.49 -1.18 0.49
N ILE A 68 -16.75 -0.11 0.76
CA ILE A 68 -15.42 0.15 0.22
C ILE A 68 -14.44 0.23 1.40
N VAL A 69 -13.46 -0.67 1.41
CA VAL A 69 -12.41 -0.72 2.43
C VAL A 69 -11.14 -0.10 1.87
N PHE A 70 -10.72 1.00 2.49
CA PHE A 70 -9.46 1.68 2.26
C PHE A 70 -8.43 1.19 3.28
N LEU A 71 -7.43 0.44 2.83
CA LEU A 71 -6.56 -0.38 3.67
C LEU A 71 -5.20 0.25 3.94
N GLY A 72 -5.23 1.44 4.52
CA GLY A 72 -4.07 2.21 4.97
C GLY A 72 -3.22 2.77 3.84
N ASP A 73 -2.39 3.73 4.24
CA ASP A 73 -1.49 4.49 3.38
C ASP A 73 -2.20 5.07 2.14
N ILE A 74 -3.43 5.52 2.35
CA ILE A 74 -4.23 6.13 1.27
C ILE A 74 -3.72 7.53 0.96
N PHE A 75 -3.35 8.26 2.01
CA PHE A 75 -2.75 9.60 1.91
C PHE A 75 -1.32 9.56 2.41
N GLU A 76 -0.43 10.25 1.69
CA GLU A 76 0.97 10.36 2.07
C GLU A 76 1.14 11.49 3.10
N PHE A 77 0.97 11.18 4.39
CA PHE A 77 1.16 12.17 5.47
C PHE A 77 2.52 12.08 6.17
N TRP A 78 3.49 11.30 5.66
CA TRP A 78 4.87 11.32 6.16
C TRP A 78 5.78 12.21 5.33
N GLU A 79 5.68 12.11 4.01
CA GLU A 79 6.68 12.69 3.12
C GLU A 79 6.09 13.82 2.24
N SER A 80 4.77 13.88 2.06
CA SER A 80 4.16 14.92 1.22
C SER A 80 4.07 16.27 1.93
N GLU A 81 4.13 17.34 1.14
CA GLU A 81 3.62 18.66 1.52
C GLU A 81 2.08 18.63 1.70
N ASN A 82 1.46 19.72 2.17
CA ASN A 82 0.01 19.75 2.39
C ASN A 82 -0.76 19.98 1.08
N GLU A 83 -0.22 20.81 0.20
CA GLU A 83 -0.80 21.22 -1.07
C GLU A 83 -1.03 20.04 -2.04
N PRO A 84 -0.08 19.08 -2.19
CA PRO A 84 -0.29 17.91 -3.06
C PRO A 84 -1.37 16.99 -2.52
N VAL A 85 -1.40 16.78 -1.19
CA VAL A 85 -2.46 15.99 -0.55
C VAL A 85 -3.81 16.68 -0.73
N ALA A 86 -3.89 18.00 -0.50
CA ALA A 86 -5.10 18.79 -0.69
C ALA A 86 -5.61 18.75 -2.15
N ALA A 87 -4.70 18.79 -3.13
CA ALA A 87 -5.03 18.63 -4.54
C ALA A 87 -5.62 17.24 -4.82
N CYS A 88 -4.99 16.16 -4.33
CA CYS A 88 -5.50 14.80 -4.50
C CYS A 88 -6.87 14.61 -3.82
N LEU A 89 -7.03 15.15 -2.61
CA LEU A 89 -8.32 15.17 -1.90
C LEU A 89 -9.40 15.86 -2.72
N SER A 90 -9.09 17.03 -3.29
CA SER A 90 -10.01 17.80 -4.12
C SER A 90 -10.44 17.04 -5.38
N THR A 91 -9.61 16.12 -5.88
CA THR A 91 -9.94 15.24 -7.01
C THR A 91 -10.80 14.04 -6.61
N VAL A 92 -10.46 13.39 -5.49
CA VAL A 92 -11.03 12.08 -5.11
C VAL A 92 -12.30 12.22 -4.26
N ILE A 93 -12.31 13.14 -3.29
CA ILE A 93 -13.39 13.26 -2.30
C ILE A 93 -14.75 13.57 -2.91
N PRO A 94 -14.90 14.48 -3.90
CA PRO A 94 -16.21 14.76 -4.50
C PRO A 94 -16.87 13.50 -5.06
N ILE A 95 -16.13 12.70 -5.83
CA ILE A 95 -16.64 11.45 -6.43
C ILE A 95 -16.92 10.41 -5.34
N LEU A 96 -16.01 10.28 -4.38
CA LEU A 96 -16.20 9.34 -3.26
C LEU A 96 -17.45 9.65 -2.44
N SER A 97 -17.81 10.94 -2.33
CA SER A 97 -18.99 11.41 -1.60
C SER A 97 -20.31 11.09 -2.31
N GLU A 98 -20.28 10.79 -3.60
CA GLU A 98 -21.48 10.41 -4.37
C GLU A 98 -21.82 8.92 -4.22
N ILE A 99 -20.81 8.07 -4.09
CA ILE A 99 -20.97 6.61 -3.92
C ILE A 99 -21.76 6.31 -2.64
N LYS A 100 -22.76 5.43 -2.69
CA LYS A 100 -23.63 5.08 -1.55
C LYS A 100 -23.03 4.03 -0.61
N ALA A 101 -22.14 3.18 -1.11
CA ALA A 101 -21.43 2.17 -0.31
C ALA A 101 -20.81 2.78 0.97
N GLU A 102 -20.83 2.04 2.08
CA GLU A 102 -20.17 2.46 3.33
C GLU A 102 -18.64 2.50 3.16
N LYS A 103 -17.97 3.53 3.69
CA LYS A 103 -16.51 3.65 3.63
C LYS A 103 -15.90 3.17 4.94
N ILE A 104 -15.01 2.21 4.83
CA ILE A 104 -14.21 1.72 5.95
C ILE A 104 -12.77 2.14 5.70
N TYR A 105 -12.21 2.99 6.56
CA TYR A 105 -10.84 3.47 6.44
C TYR A 105 -9.99 2.85 7.54
N VAL A 106 -9.12 1.92 7.21
CA VAL A 106 -8.13 1.36 8.14
C VAL A 106 -6.85 2.18 8.04
N LEU A 107 -6.35 2.72 9.15
CA LEU A 107 -5.13 3.53 9.15
C LEU A 107 -3.90 2.65 8.88
N GLY A 108 -3.05 3.11 7.97
CA GLY A 108 -1.70 2.66 7.75
C GLY A 108 -0.68 3.47 8.54
N ASN A 109 0.60 3.27 8.26
CA ASN A 109 1.65 4.00 8.96
C ASN A 109 1.80 5.43 8.43
N HIS A 110 1.69 5.65 7.12
CA HIS A 110 1.81 6.97 6.48
C HIS A 110 0.67 7.91 6.85
N ASP A 111 -0.53 7.38 7.13
CA ASP A 111 -1.71 8.17 7.50
C ASP A 111 -2.11 8.10 8.98
N ASN A 112 -1.26 7.50 9.83
CA ASN A 112 -1.51 7.34 11.27
C ASN A 112 -1.71 8.67 12.04
N ILE A 113 -1.37 9.83 11.46
CA ILE A 113 -1.73 11.14 12.04
C ILE A 113 -3.25 11.28 12.25
N LEU A 114 -4.04 10.61 11.42
CA LEU A 114 -5.50 10.55 11.51
C LEU A 114 -5.99 9.74 12.72
N LYS A 115 -5.12 9.09 13.48
CA LYS A 115 -5.53 8.39 14.71
C LYS A 115 -6.21 9.31 15.71
N ASN A 116 -5.87 10.60 15.73
CA ASN A 116 -6.49 11.58 16.62
C ASN A 116 -7.93 11.91 16.24
N ILE A 117 -8.35 11.57 15.01
CA ILE A 117 -9.73 11.68 14.55
C ILE A 117 -10.46 10.32 14.67
N CYS A 118 -9.82 9.26 15.16
CA CYS A 118 -10.54 8.05 15.52
C CYS A 118 -11.44 8.36 16.71
N LEU A 119 -12.72 8.52 16.42
CA LEU A 119 -13.75 8.77 17.41
C LEU A 119 -14.16 7.45 18.07
N GLU A 120 -13.54 7.08 19.18
CA GLU A 120 -13.98 5.92 19.97
C GLU A 120 -15.05 6.34 20.97
N ARG A 121 -16.15 5.59 21.07
CA ARG A 121 -17.07 5.67 22.22
C ARG A 121 -16.52 4.79 23.34
N PRO A 122 -15.93 5.36 24.41
CA PRO A 122 -15.20 4.58 25.41
C PRO A 122 -16.05 3.51 26.09
N HIS A 123 -17.35 3.77 26.24
CA HIS A 123 -18.28 2.89 26.95
C HIS A 123 -18.89 1.79 26.07
N LYS A 124 -18.79 1.89 24.74
CA LYS A 124 -19.38 0.90 23.81
C LYS A 124 -18.36 0.14 22.97
N LYS A 125 -17.09 0.55 22.98
CA LYS A 125 -16.06 0.05 22.05
C LYS A 125 -16.49 0.17 20.58
N GLU A 126 -17.37 1.13 20.29
CA GLU A 126 -17.86 1.45 18.97
C GLU A 126 -17.05 2.63 18.41
N PHE A 127 -16.69 2.55 17.14
CA PHE A 127 -16.09 3.67 16.40
C PHE A 127 -17.23 4.55 15.87
N MET A 128 -17.15 5.87 16.11
CA MET A 128 -18.07 6.83 15.51
C MET A 128 -17.76 7.00 14.04
N TYR A 129 -18.73 7.54 13.31
CA TYR A 129 -18.70 7.72 11.88
C TYR A 129 -18.64 9.19 11.51
N TYR A 130 -18.05 9.46 10.35
CA TYR A 130 -18.10 10.72 9.65
C TYR A 130 -19.14 10.62 8.53
N HIS A 131 -19.92 11.67 8.33
CA HIS A 131 -20.72 11.79 7.11
C HIS A 131 -19.82 12.19 5.95
N LEU A 132 -19.84 11.41 4.87
CA LEU A 132 -19.13 11.70 3.63
C LEU A 132 -20.13 11.60 2.47
N GLY A 133 -20.78 12.73 2.18
CA GLY A 133 -21.82 12.83 1.16
C GLY A 133 -22.99 11.88 1.42
N SER A 134 -23.21 10.93 0.51
CA SER A 134 -24.36 10.00 0.52
C SER A 134 -24.22 8.83 1.50
N SER A 135 -23.08 8.71 2.20
CA SER A 135 -22.76 7.53 3.03
C SER A 135 -21.92 7.88 4.27
N LEU A 136 -21.70 6.86 5.11
CA LEU A 136 -20.86 6.97 6.30
C LEU A 136 -19.42 6.55 6.00
N MET A 137 -18.47 7.19 6.67
CA MET A 137 -17.07 6.78 6.75
C MET A 137 -16.71 6.43 8.19
N LYS A 138 -16.20 5.22 8.41
CA LYS A 138 -15.69 4.75 9.71
C LYS A 138 -14.17 4.63 9.63
N VAL A 139 -13.47 5.13 10.65
CA VAL A 139 -12.00 5.13 10.70
C VAL A 139 -11.50 4.18 11.79
N PHE A 140 -10.63 3.24 11.42
CA PHE A 140 -10.11 2.17 12.27
C PHE A 140 -8.59 2.28 12.40
N PRO A 141 -8.02 2.38 13.61
CA PRO A 141 -6.61 2.70 13.77
C PRO A 141 -5.64 1.54 13.48
N ASN A 142 -6.12 0.29 13.44
CA ASN A 142 -5.24 -0.87 13.30
C ASN A 142 -5.83 -1.96 12.41
N ALA A 143 -7.06 -2.36 12.69
CA ALA A 143 -7.72 -3.49 12.05
C ALA A 143 -9.22 -3.23 11.94
N TYR A 144 -9.83 -3.72 10.88
CA TYR A 144 -11.26 -3.81 10.70
C TYR A 144 -11.69 -5.27 10.51
N PRO A 145 -12.76 -5.74 11.16
CA PRO A 145 -13.43 -5.10 12.28
C PRO A 145 -12.53 -4.97 13.53
N SER A 146 -12.89 -4.01 14.38
CA SER A 146 -12.23 -3.85 15.68
C SER A 146 -12.48 -5.04 16.59
N GLN A 147 -11.42 -5.46 17.27
CA GLN A 147 -11.45 -6.65 18.10
C GLN A 147 -12.24 -6.43 19.39
N SER A 148 -13.21 -7.30 19.67
CA SER A 148 -14.00 -7.29 20.90
C SER A 148 -14.34 -8.71 21.36
N GLY A 149 -14.50 -8.90 22.67
CA GLY A 149 -14.89 -10.20 23.26
C GLY A 149 -13.86 -11.33 23.09
N ASP A 150 -14.35 -12.55 23.29
CA ASP A 150 -13.57 -13.80 23.33
C ASP A 150 -13.44 -14.48 21.96
N THR A 151 -14.05 -13.91 20.92
CA THR A 151 -13.98 -14.39 19.54
C THR A 151 -13.30 -13.33 18.69
N VAL A 152 -12.50 -13.73 17.71
CA VAL A 152 -11.97 -12.82 16.70
C VAL A 152 -13.15 -12.19 15.95
N THR A 153 -13.27 -10.87 16.02
CA THR A 153 -14.31 -10.14 15.30
C THR A 153 -13.94 -10.09 13.82
N THR A 154 -14.86 -10.50 12.95
CA THR A 154 -14.65 -10.63 11.50
C THR A 154 -15.85 -10.10 10.73
N GLU A 155 -15.61 -9.61 9.53
CA GLU A 155 -16.67 -9.40 8.53
C GLU A 155 -16.99 -10.75 7.89
N LYS A 156 -18.24 -11.06 7.57
CA LYS A 156 -18.63 -12.35 6.98
C LYS A 156 -19.25 -12.17 5.61
N TYR A 157 -18.82 -12.99 4.65
CA TYR A 157 -19.44 -13.12 3.35
C TYR A 157 -19.54 -14.60 3.02
N GLY A 158 -20.76 -15.11 2.87
CA GLY A 158 -21.02 -16.54 2.79
C GLY A 158 -20.43 -17.30 3.99
N ASP A 159 -19.63 -18.33 3.69
CA ASP A 159 -18.93 -19.16 4.67
C ASP A 159 -17.55 -18.62 5.08
N GLU A 160 -17.13 -17.49 4.51
CA GLU A 160 -15.80 -16.92 4.74
C GLU A 160 -15.83 -15.75 5.73
N ALA A 161 -14.77 -15.64 6.52
CA ALA A 161 -14.60 -14.59 7.51
C ALA A 161 -13.39 -13.73 7.16
N TYR A 162 -13.47 -12.41 7.36
CA TYR A 162 -12.44 -11.47 6.92
C TYR A 162 -11.97 -10.56 8.04
N VAL A 163 -10.65 -10.35 8.09
CA VAL A 163 -9.98 -9.33 8.90
C VAL A 163 -9.10 -8.51 7.97
N PHE A 164 -9.26 -7.19 8.05
CA PHE A 164 -8.56 -6.21 7.24
C PHE A 164 -7.56 -5.48 8.12
N VAL A 165 -6.29 -5.50 7.74
CA VAL A 165 -5.21 -4.80 8.42
C VAL A 165 -4.29 -4.16 7.40
N HIS A 166 -3.70 -3.02 7.69
CA HIS A 166 -2.81 -2.39 6.72
C HIS A 166 -1.57 -3.26 6.42
N GLY A 167 -0.88 -3.78 7.44
CA GLY A 167 0.27 -4.70 7.28
C GLY A 167 1.55 -4.23 7.95
N HIS A 168 1.68 -2.93 8.28
CA HIS A 168 2.81 -2.39 9.05
C HIS A 168 2.97 -3.08 10.43
N GLN A 169 1.91 -3.69 10.94
CA GLN A 169 1.94 -4.48 12.18
C GLN A 169 2.86 -5.70 12.08
N PHE A 170 3.19 -6.15 10.86
CA PHE A 170 4.09 -7.27 10.60
C PHE A 170 5.54 -6.79 10.42
N ASP A 171 5.79 -5.49 10.39
CA ASP A 171 7.13 -5.02 10.11
C ASP A 171 7.98 -5.02 11.37
N LYS A 172 9.19 -5.59 11.26
CA LYS A 172 10.08 -5.79 12.42
C LYS A 172 10.42 -4.46 13.06
N TYR A 173 10.80 -3.47 12.25
CA TYR A 173 11.18 -2.16 12.73
C TYR A 173 10.01 -1.45 13.43
N PHE A 174 8.80 -1.43 12.85
CA PHE A 174 7.65 -0.81 13.50
C PHE A 174 7.27 -1.47 14.83
N ARG A 175 7.44 -2.80 14.93
CA ARG A 175 7.23 -3.52 16.19
C ARG A 175 8.30 -3.24 17.24
N GLU A 176 9.57 -3.25 16.85
CA GLU A 176 10.70 -3.12 17.77
C GLU A 176 10.92 -1.68 18.24
N THR A 177 10.62 -0.68 17.40
CA THR A 177 10.80 0.72 17.76
C THR A 177 9.65 1.30 18.58
N GLY A 178 8.68 0.47 19.00
CA GLY A 178 7.63 0.87 19.93
C GLY A 178 6.71 1.99 19.42
N GLY A 179 6.66 2.20 18.11
CA GLY A 179 5.89 3.30 17.52
C GLY A 179 6.69 4.57 17.26
N SER A 180 8.02 4.51 17.14
CA SER A 180 8.83 5.67 16.72
C SER A 180 8.36 6.27 15.40
N TYR A 181 7.68 5.49 14.55
CA TYR A 181 7.07 5.98 13.31
C TYR A 181 6.03 7.08 13.53
N LYS A 182 5.42 7.12 14.73
CA LYS A 182 4.48 8.19 15.12
C LYS A 182 5.17 9.54 15.23
N ILE A 183 6.46 9.55 15.53
CA ILE A 183 7.27 10.77 15.64
C ILE A 183 7.46 11.41 14.25
N TRP A 184 7.46 10.62 13.16
CA TRP A 184 7.67 11.15 11.82
C TRP A 184 6.58 12.13 11.40
N ALA A 185 5.32 11.83 11.69
CA ALA A 185 4.21 12.76 11.45
C ALA A 185 4.38 14.08 12.23
N THR A 186 4.88 14.01 13.47
CA THR A 186 5.17 15.22 14.28
C THR A 186 6.35 16.00 13.71
N ILE A 187 7.44 15.33 13.33
CA ILE A 187 8.62 15.95 12.70
C ILE A 187 8.22 16.65 11.40
N ARG A 188 7.36 16.01 10.59
CA ARG A 188 6.77 16.62 9.39
C ARG A 188 5.95 17.85 9.71
N ASN A 189 5.01 17.77 10.66
CA ASN A 189 4.17 18.92 11.02
C ASN A 189 5.02 20.11 11.45
N VAL A 190 6.02 19.89 12.32
CA VAL A 190 6.96 20.93 12.74
C VAL A 190 7.75 21.46 11.53
N GLY A 191 8.32 20.58 10.72
CA GLY A 191 9.08 20.96 9.53
C GLY A 191 8.27 21.77 8.52
N ASN A 192 7.00 21.43 8.31
CA ASN A 192 6.09 22.15 7.41
C ASN A 192 5.62 23.49 8.01
N SER A 193 5.34 23.55 9.31
CA SER A 193 4.95 24.80 9.98
C SER A 193 6.07 25.83 10.02
N LEU A 194 7.33 25.39 10.07
CA LEU A 194 8.50 26.27 10.12
C LEU A 194 8.90 26.82 8.74
N THR A 195 8.36 26.24 7.66
CA THR A 195 8.58 26.64 6.26
C THR A 195 10.07 26.74 5.87
N LEU A 196 10.38 27.32 4.71
CA LEU A 196 11.76 27.62 4.32
C LEU A 196 12.37 28.83 5.08
N TYR A 197 11.55 29.61 5.79
CA TYR A 197 12.04 30.79 6.53
C TYR A 197 13.01 30.42 7.65
N ILE A 198 12.74 29.37 8.42
CA ILE A 198 13.59 28.99 9.56
C ILE A 198 14.97 28.46 9.12
N PRO A 199 15.07 27.53 8.15
CA PRO A 199 16.37 27.16 7.58
C PRO A 199 17.13 28.34 7.00
N PHE A 200 16.45 29.27 6.32
CA PHE A 200 17.07 30.49 5.80
C PHE A 200 17.62 31.37 6.94
N LEU A 201 16.83 31.60 8.00
CA LEU A 201 17.25 32.34 9.18
C LEU A 201 18.41 31.65 9.88
N PHE A 202 18.45 30.32 9.92
CA PHE A 202 19.58 29.58 10.44
C PHE A 202 20.85 29.82 9.62
N VAL A 203 20.79 29.75 8.28
CA VAL A 203 21.94 30.08 7.42
C VAL A 203 22.39 31.53 7.63
N ALA A 204 21.44 32.48 7.71
CA ALA A 204 21.74 33.86 8.03
C ALA A 204 22.40 34.00 9.42
N SER A 205 21.95 33.24 10.42
CA SER A 205 22.55 33.21 11.76
C SER A 205 23.98 32.70 11.76
N VAL A 206 24.32 31.72 10.92
CA VAL A 206 25.70 31.24 10.74
C VAL A 206 26.58 32.36 10.20
N ILE A 207 26.13 33.07 9.17
CA ILE A 207 26.86 34.19 8.55
C ILE A 207 27.06 35.32 9.57
N VAL A 208 25.99 35.72 10.27
CA VAL A 208 26.06 36.79 11.27
C VAL A 208 26.95 36.39 12.46
N LYS A 209 26.95 35.12 12.87
CA LYS A 209 27.85 34.62 13.92
C LYS A 209 29.32 34.73 13.53
N ILE A 210 29.66 34.47 12.26
CA ILE A 210 31.02 34.68 11.73
C ILE A 210 31.38 36.18 11.74
N ILE A 211 30.44 37.05 11.33
CA ILE A 211 30.66 38.51 11.35
C ILE A 211 30.89 39.00 12.78
N ASN A 212 30.05 38.59 13.74
CA ASN A 212 30.20 38.94 15.15
C ASN A 212 31.58 38.53 15.69
N TRP A 213 32.07 37.34 15.28
CA TRP A 213 33.39 36.83 15.67
C TRP A 213 34.54 37.66 15.09
N ILE A 214 34.48 38.04 13.81
CA ILE A 214 35.53 38.82 13.12
C ILE A 214 35.52 40.30 13.56
N ALA A 215 34.35 40.90 13.60
CA ALA A 215 34.18 42.34 13.83
C ALA A 215 34.05 42.69 15.33
N HIS A 216 34.05 41.70 16.22
CA HIS A 216 33.79 41.87 17.65
C HIS A 216 32.47 42.60 17.95
N THR A 217 31.41 42.28 17.18
CA THR A 217 30.05 42.84 17.34
C THR A 217 29.08 41.82 17.96
N SER A 218 27.89 42.28 18.39
CA SER A 218 26.83 41.42 18.93
C SER A 218 25.49 41.65 18.22
N ILE A 219 25.43 41.26 16.95
CA ILE A 219 24.17 41.26 16.21
C ILE A 219 23.33 40.06 16.70
N PHE A 220 22.11 40.32 17.19
CA PHE A 220 21.20 39.34 17.80
C PHE A 220 21.08 38.01 17.05
N LEU A 221 21.01 38.06 15.71
CA LEU A 221 20.84 36.86 14.88
C LEU A 221 22.04 35.90 14.99
N GLY A 222 23.25 36.40 15.28
CA GLY A 222 24.46 35.60 15.44
C GLY A 222 24.78 35.23 16.88
N GLU A 223 23.97 35.65 17.85
CA GLU A 223 24.18 35.31 19.26
C GLU A 223 23.94 33.81 19.51
N SER A 224 24.69 33.24 20.45
CA SER A 224 24.66 31.79 20.73
C SER A 224 23.24 31.25 21.03
N PRO A 225 22.39 31.89 21.85
CA PRO A 225 21.04 31.39 22.11
C PRO A 225 20.18 31.34 20.83
N THR A 226 20.19 32.42 20.05
CA THR A 226 19.45 32.53 18.78
C THR A 226 19.92 31.48 17.77
N PHE A 227 21.24 31.32 17.63
CA PHE A 227 21.84 30.31 16.77
C PHE A 227 21.40 28.88 17.15
N TRP A 228 21.47 28.52 18.43
CA TRP A 228 21.11 27.17 18.88
C TRP A 228 19.61 26.90 18.75
N LEU A 229 18.77 27.90 18.99
CA LEU A 229 17.32 27.80 18.76
C LEU A 229 17.02 27.57 17.27
N LEU A 230 17.61 28.38 16.38
CA LEU A 230 17.41 28.25 14.94
C LEU A 230 17.94 26.91 14.41
N LEU A 231 19.08 26.42 14.92
CA LEU A 231 19.57 25.08 14.60
C LEU A 231 18.55 24.02 14.99
N LEU A 232 18.08 24.05 16.24
CA LEU A 232 17.12 23.07 16.76
C LEU A 232 15.82 23.05 15.96
N LEU A 233 15.31 24.23 15.60
CA LEU A 233 14.12 24.35 14.75
C LEU A 233 14.37 23.92 13.30
N THR A 234 15.62 23.99 12.82
CA THR A 234 15.99 23.57 11.45
C THR A 234 16.21 22.06 11.33
N ILE A 235 16.53 21.35 12.43
CA ILE A 235 16.79 19.90 12.43
C ILE A 235 15.67 19.08 11.77
N PRO A 236 14.36 19.26 12.10
CA PRO A 236 13.28 18.53 11.45
C PRO A 236 13.32 18.64 9.92
N ARG A 237 13.58 19.85 9.41
CA ARG A 237 13.63 20.10 7.97
C ARG A 237 14.87 19.48 7.33
N ILE A 238 16.05 19.62 7.94
CA ILE A 238 17.28 18.96 7.48
C ILE A 238 17.09 17.44 7.42
N TYR A 239 16.44 16.86 8.44
CA TYR A 239 16.15 15.45 8.45
C TYR A 239 15.26 15.06 7.27
N LEU A 240 14.16 15.78 7.01
CA LEU A 240 13.24 15.48 5.90
C LEU A 240 13.92 15.66 4.53
N ASP A 241 14.64 16.76 4.31
CA ASP A 241 15.22 17.11 3.02
C ASP A 241 16.51 16.32 2.71
N ILE A 242 17.26 15.90 3.73
CA ILE A 242 18.60 15.29 3.57
C ILE A 242 18.69 13.95 4.29
N GLY A 243 18.40 13.92 5.59
CA GLY A 243 18.60 12.75 6.44
C GLY A 243 17.81 11.52 5.99
N ARG A 244 16.54 11.72 5.62
CA ARG A 244 15.62 10.67 5.16
C ARG A 244 16.02 10.11 3.79
N PRO A 245 16.25 10.92 2.74
CA PRO A 245 16.79 10.42 1.47
C PRO A 245 18.09 9.63 1.64
N ILE A 246 18.97 10.04 2.56
CA ILE A 246 20.20 9.29 2.88
C ILE A 246 19.86 7.97 3.58
N TRP A 247 18.98 7.99 4.57
CA TRP A 247 18.54 6.79 5.28
C TRP A 247 17.92 5.76 4.32
N ASP A 248 17.02 6.19 3.45
CA ASP A 248 16.35 5.32 2.50
C ASP A 248 17.34 4.69 1.51
N ARG A 249 18.38 5.44 1.12
CA ARG A 249 19.49 4.91 0.30
C ARG A 249 20.37 3.92 1.04
N LEU A 250 20.72 4.21 2.30
CA LEU A 250 21.66 3.40 3.08
C LEU A 250 21.03 2.13 3.63
N VAL A 251 19.83 2.26 4.18
CA VAL A 251 19.15 1.16 4.88
C VAL A 251 18.34 0.34 3.90
N GLY A 252 17.82 0.96 2.82
CA GLY A 252 17.05 0.32 1.78
C GLY A 252 15.98 -0.58 2.39
N MET A 253 14.79 -0.07 2.66
CA MET A 253 13.68 -0.86 3.22
C MET A 253 13.19 -1.88 2.18
N ARG A 254 14.01 -2.91 1.93
CA ARG A 254 13.71 -3.98 1.01
C ARG A 254 12.70 -4.87 1.68
N TYR A 255 11.61 -5.12 0.98
CA TYR A 255 10.65 -6.12 1.37
C TYR A 255 11.34 -7.48 1.51
N LYS A 256 11.29 -8.06 2.71
CA LYS A 256 11.87 -9.37 3.01
C LYS A 256 10.74 -10.39 3.16
N LYS A 257 10.38 -11.05 2.06
CA LYS A 257 9.33 -12.08 1.97
C LYS A 257 9.22 -12.99 3.21
N ARG A 258 10.33 -13.63 3.60
CA ARG A 258 10.37 -14.54 4.75
C ARG A 258 10.21 -13.83 6.10
N ASP A 259 10.76 -12.63 6.25
CA ASP A 259 10.62 -11.87 7.49
C ASP A 259 9.17 -11.39 7.66
N THR A 260 8.51 -10.97 6.57
CA THR A 260 7.08 -10.63 6.58
C THR A 260 6.24 -11.83 7.01
N VAL A 261 6.49 -13.02 6.45
CA VAL A 261 5.78 -14.24 6.85
C VAL A 261 6.04 -14.61 8.31
N ASP A 262 7.28 -14.60 8.77
CA ASP A 262 7.61 -14.91 10.18
C ASP A 262 6.98 -13.88 11.14
N ASN A 263 6.99 -12.60 10.78
CA ASN A 263 6.39 -11.57 11.61
C ASN A 263 4.86 -11.56 11.55
N PHE A 264 4.27 -11.88 10.40
CA PHE A 264 2.84 -12.11 10.30
C PHE A 264 2.42 -13.23 11.24
N THR A 265 3.07 -14.39 11.20
CA THR A 265 2.67 -15.52 12.08
C THR A 265 2.84 -15.20 13.56
N LYS A 266 3.87 -14.40 13.93
CA LYS A 266 3.99 -13.84 15.29
C LYS A 266 2.83 -12.92 15.64
N TRP A 267 2.50 -12.00 14.74
CA TRP A 267 1.40 -11.06 14.93
C TRP A 267 0.07 -11.80 15.04
N TRP A 268 -0.21 -12.75 14.14
CA TRP A 268 -1.45 -13.52 14.13
C TRP A 268 -1.62 -14.30 15.42
N LYS A 269 -0.59 -15.01 15.88
CA LYS A 269 -0.61 -15.71 17.18
C LYS A 269 -0.98 -14.77 18.33
N LYS A 270 -0.41 -13.55 18.34
CA LYS A 270 -0.73 -12.53 19.34
C LYS A 270 -2.14 -11.96 19.16
N PHE A 271 -2.59 -11.80 17.92
CA PHE A 271 -3.88 -11.23 17.56
C PHE A 271 -5.03 -12.15 17.96
N ILE A 272 -4.91 -13.45 17.67
CA ILE A 272 -5.89 -14.45 18.10
C ILE A 272 -5.75 -14.74 19.60
N SER A 273 -4.54 -14.74 20.15
CA SER A 273 -4.30 -15.06 21.57
C SER A 273 -5.07 -16.34 21.98
N SER A 274 -5.88 -16.28 23.04
CA SER A 274 -6.77 -17.35 23.50
C SER A 274 -8.19 -17.30 22.90
N LYS A 275 -8.43 -16.43 21.90
CA LYS A 275 -9.77 -16.23 21.32
C LYS A 275 -10.18 -17.38 20.41
N LYS A 276 -11.49 -17.56 20.29
CA LYS A 276 -12.09 -18.41 19.25
C LYS A 276 -11.93 -17.73 17.90
N VAL A 277 -11.51 -18.49 16.89
CA VAL A 277 -11.34 -18.01 15.52
C VAL A 277 -12.43 -18.66 14.66
N PRO A 278 -13.16 -17.89 13.82
CA PRO A 278 -14.07 -18.47 12.85
C PRO A 278 -13.33 -19.42 11.89
N GLN A 279 -14.05 -20.42 11.35
CA GLN A 279 -13.52 -21.22 10.25
C GLN A 279 -13.31 -20.36 9.00
N LYS A 280 -12.37 -20.76 8.14
CA LYS A 280 -12.06 -20.09 6.84
C LYS A 280 -11.86 -18.58 6.98
N VAL A 281 -10.94 -18.19 7.87
CA VAL A 281 -10.60 -16.78 8.07
C VAL A 281 -9.55 -16.32 7.05
N ASN A 282 -9.82 -15.20 6.41
CA ASN A 282 -8.94 -14.49 5.49
C ASN A 282 -8.43 -13.22 6.16
N VAL A 283 -7.11 -12.99 6.10
CA VAL A 283 -6.48 -11.74 6.50
C VAL A 283 -6.06 -10.99 5.24
N VAL A 284 -6.70 -9.85 4.99
CA VAL A 284 -6.44 -8.96 3.85
C VAL A 284 -5.53 -7.81 4.31
N TYR A 285 -4.46 -7.54 3.57
CA TYR A 285 -3.50 -6.46 3.85
C TYR A 285 -2.96 -5.77 2.60
N GLY A 286 -2.30 -4.60 2.74
CA GLY A 286 -1.86 -3.73 1.62
C GLY A 286 -0.39 -3.27 1.63
N HIS A 287 0.23 -3.18 2.80
CA HIS A 287 1.50 -2.49 3.11
C HIS A 287 2.74 -2.82 2.26
N THR A 288 2.77 -3.96 1.57
CA THR A 288 4.04 -4.45 0.98
C THR A 288 4.26 -4.00 -0.45
N HIS A 289 3.33 -3.27 -1.07
CA HIS A 289 3.34 -2.87 -2.48
C HIS A 289 3.33 -4.04 -3.51
N TYR A 290 3.43 -5.30 -3.07
CA TYR A 290 3.40 -6.47 -3.96
C TYR A 290 2.14 -7.31 -3.78
N LEU A 291 1.55 -7.76 -4.88
CA LEU A 291 0.45 -8.72 -4.82
C LEU A 291 0.91 -10.07 -4.23
N ASN A 292 0.14 -10.62 -3.30
CA ASN A 292 0.47 -11.90 -2.69
C ASN A 292 -0.79 -12.67 -2.26
N TYR A 293 -0.71 -13.99 -2.33
CA TYR A 293 -1.77 -14.87 -1.87
C TYR A 293 -1.14 -16.13 -1.27
N MET A 294 -1.49 -16.45 -0.02
CA MET A 294 -1.00 -17.65 0.67
C MET A 294 -2.14 -18.32 1.43
N THR A 295 -2.41 -19.57 1.13
CA THR A 295 -3.42 -20.38 1.82
C THR A 295 -2.76 -21.42 2.74
N PRO A 296 -3.31 -21.69 3.95
CA PRO A 296 -2.80 -22.71 4.84
C PRO A 296 -3.19 -24.12 4.41
N HIS A 297 -4.32 -24.25 3.71
CA HIS A 297 -4.74 -25.48 3.07
C HIS A 297 -4.30 -25.36 1.62
N LEU A 298 -3.20 -26.03 1.30
CA LEU A 298 -2.87 -26.36 -0.08
C LEU A 298 -3.99 -27.26 -0.61
N GLU A 299 -5.13 -26.66 -0.97
CA GLU A 299 -6.06 -27.32 -1.88
C GLU A 299 -5.20 -27.78 -3.05
N MET A 300 -5.19 -29.10 -3.24
CA MET A 300 -4.29 -29.83 -4.11
C MET A 300 -4.08 -29.05 -5.41
N MET A 301 -2.98 -28.31 -5.50
CA MET A 301 -2.43 -27.93 -6.79
C MET A 301 -2.07 -29.27 -7.40
N ALA A 302 -2.96 -29.78 -8.26
CA ALA A 302 -2.95 -31.17 -8.71
C ALA A 302 -1.64 -31.55 -9.40
N GLU A 303 -0.82 -30.56 -9.77
CA GLU A 303 0.52 -30.72 -10.30
C GLU A 303 1.42 -29.60 -9.78
N GLY A 304 2.30 -29.89 -8.81
CA GLY A 304 3.42 -29.00 -8.47
C GLY A 304 3.64 -28.79 -6.98
N ILE A 305 4.88 -29.00 -6.57
CA ILE A 305 5.40 -28.82 -5.20
C ILE A 305 4.96 -27.45 -4.65
N PRO A 306 4.42 -27.36 -3.42
CA PRO A 306 4.18 -26.07 -2.77
C PRO A 306 5.42 -25.19 -2.91
N GLY A 307 5.26 -23.99 -3.46
CA GLY A 307 6.35 -23.05 -3.57
C GLY A 307 7.04 -22.83 -2.21
N LYS A 308 8.34 -22.53 -2.24
CA LYS A 308 9.17 -22.47 -1.02
C LYS A 308 8.62 -21.49 0.02
N LEU A 309 7.93 -20.42 -0.40
CA LEU A 309 7.34 -19.46 0.52
C LEU A 309 6.04 -19.98 1.16
N HIS A 310 5.19 -20.67 0.40
CA HIS A 310 3.99 -21.34 0.93
C HIS A 310 4.34 -22.42 1.96
N GLN A 311 5.33 -23.27 1.65
CA GLN A 311 5.81 -24.27 2.59
C GLN A 311 6.32 -23.61 3.87
N PHE A 312 7.14 -22.57 3.72
CA PHE A 312 7.65 -21.80 4.85
C PHE A 312 6.53 -21.16 5.69
N TYR A 313 5.46 -20.68 5.06
CA TYR A 313 4.29 -20.15 5.77
C TYR A 313 3.60 -21.22 6.62
N GLY A 314 3.31 -22.39 6.04
CA GLY A 314 2.73 -23.52 6.76
C GLY A 314 3.59 -23.99 7.92
N GLU A 315 4.90 -24.16 7.69
CA GLU A 315 5.87 -24.54 8.71
C GLU A 315 5.91 -23.54 9.87
N LYS A 316 5.85 -22.23 9.57
CA LYS A 316 5.83 -21.19 10.61
C LYS A 316 4.54 -21.24 11.43
N LEU A 317 3.39 -21.47 10.82
CA LEU A 317 2.14 -21.63 11.57
C LEU A 317 2.22 -22.82 12.54
N VAL A 318 2.75 -23.96 12.08
CA VAL A 318 2.97 -25.16 12.91
C VAL A 318 3.99 -24.89 14.02
N GLN A 319 5.15 -24.30 13.70
CA GLN A 319 6.19 -23.95 14.68
C GLN A 319 5.65 -23.02 15.78
N ARG A 320 4.66 -22.19 15.46
CA ARG A 320 4.03 -21.26 16.40
C ARG A 320 2.93 -21.92 17.25
N GLY A 321 2.58 -23.18 16.98
CA GLY A 321 1.50 -23.90 17.66
C GLY A 321 0.12 -23.35 17.30
N ILE A 322 -0.06 -22.86 16.06
CA ILE A 322 -1.37 -22.44 15.56
C ILE A 322 -2.09 -23.67 15.01
N GLU A 323 -3.18 -24.04 15.69
CA GLU A 323 -4.11 -25.11 15.30
C GLU A 323 -4.60 -24.91 13.86
N GLU A 324 -4.83 -26.01 13.15
CA GLU A 324 -5.10 -26.01 11.71
C GLU A 324 -6.35 -25.19 11.36
N GLU A 325 -7.42 -25.35 12.13
CA GLU A 325 -8.68 -24.62 12.02
C GLU A 325 -8.57 -23.11 12.31
N LYS A 326 -7.46 -22.67 12.92
CA LYS A 326 -7.18 -21.25 13.24
C LYS A 326 -6.18 -20.62 12.26
N ARG A 327 -5.74 -21.36 11.24
CA ARG A 327 -4.78 -20.86 10.25
C ARG A 327 -5.50 -19.97 9.24
N PRO A 328 -5.03 -18.74 9.01
CA PRO A 328 -5.69 -17.84 8.08
C PRO A 328 -5.14 -18.01 6.67
N THR A 329 -5.97 -17.75 5.68
CA THR A 329 -5.52 -17.38 4.33
C THR A 329 -5.06 -15.92 4.35
N LEU A 330 -3.97 -15.63 3.65
CA LEU A 330 -3.38 -14.30 3.54
C LEU A 330 -3.57 -13.78 2.12
N ALA A 331 -4.16 -12.60 2.00
CA ALA A 331 -4.28 -11.86 0.74
C ALA A 331 -3.62 -10.50 0.90
N ASN A 332 -2.51 -10.26 0.20
CA ASN A 332 -1.94 -8.92 0.07
C ASN A 332 -2.38 -8.29 -1.23
N ILE A 333 -2.98 -7.11 -1.14
CA ILE A 333 -3.24 -6.23 -2.27
C ILE A 333 -1.96 -5.42 -2.51
N SER A 334 -1.57 -5.27 -3.77
CA SER A 334 -0.47 -4.38 -4.13
C SER A 334 -0.89 -2.91 -3.98
N ALA A 335 0.12 -2.04 -3.99
CA ALA A 335 -0.15 -0.62 -3.99
C ALA A 335 -0.89 -0.18 -5.24
N TRP A 336 -1.81 0.77 -5.06
CA TRP A 336 -2.44 1.40 -6.19
C TRP A 336 -1.39 2.08 -7.05
N VAL A 337 -0.41 2.74 -6.43
CA VAL A 337 0.63 3.50 -7.11
C VAL A 337 1.88 2.67 -7.38
N THR A 338 2.50 2.99 -8.50
CA THR A 338 3.83 2.52 -8.89
C THR A 338 4.88 3.17 -8.01
N ASP A 339 5.71 2.37 -7.34
CA ASP A 339 6.91 2.86 -6.68
C ASP A 339 7.93 3.34 -7.72
N PHE A 340 7.76 4.55 -8.26
CA PHE A 340 8.82 5.16 -9.07
C PHE A 340 9.99 5.49 -8.14
N PRO A 341 11.23 5.05 -8.36
CA PRO A 341 12.38 5.64 -7.69
C PRO A 341 12.58 7.02 -8.27
N ASP A 342 12.89 7.96 -7.40
CA ASP A 342 13.25 9.35 -7.73
C ASP A 342 14.66 9.44 -8.34
N PHE A 343 15.01 8.53 -9.26
CA PHE A 343 16.33 8.50 -9.88
C PHE A 343 16.41 9.51 -11.04
N GLY A 344 16.59 10.78 -10.65
CA GLY A 344 17.87 11.38 -10.99
C GLY A 344 17.89 12.59 -11.90
N GLU A 345 16.82 13.32 -12.21
CA GLU A 345 17.04 14.56 -12.99
C GLU A 345 18.01 15.52 -12.30
N LYS A 346 17.94 15.67 -10.96
CA LYS A 346 18.85 16.55 -10.21
C LYS A 346 20.29 16.04 -10.08
N TRP A 347 20.52 14.73 -9.97
CA TRP A 347 21.88 14.17 -9.86
C TRP A 347 22.52 13.90 -11.24
N PHE A 348 21.72 13.57 -12.26
CA PHE A 348 22.18 13.44 -13.64
C PHE A 348 22.64 14.78 -14.23
N MET A 349 22.12 15.91 -13.73
CA MET A 349 22.66 17.24 -14.03
C MET A 349 24.03 17.50 -13.36
N THR A 350 24.37 16.80 -12.28
CA THR A 350 25.66 16.96 -11.58
C THR A 350 26.73 15.97 -12.08
N MET A 351 26.32 14.85 -12.68
CA MET A 351 27.16 13.76 -13.21
C MET A 351 27.29 13.80 -14.74
N GLU A 352 27.39 14.99 -15.32
CA GLU A 352 27.60 15.18 -16.77
C GLU A 352 28.96 14.63 -17.27
N LYS A 353 29.82 14.15 -16.37
CA LYS A 353 31.15 13.59 -16.69
C LYS A 353 31.24 12.06 -16.68
N ALA A 354 30.19 11.32 -16.30
CA ALA A 354 30.19 9.86 -16.37
C ALA A 354 29.70 9.38 -17.74
N SER A 355 30.48 8.50 -18.39
CA SER A 355 30.25 7.97 -19.74
C SER A 355 28.79 7.60 -20.01
N ASN A 356 28.25 8.08 -21.14
CA ASN A 356 26.89 7.81 -21.62
C ASN A 356 26.54 6.31 -21.66
N GLN A 357 27.52 5.41 -21.79
CA GLN A 357 27.30 3.96 -21.77
C GLN A 357 26.99 3.41 -20.37
N VAL A 358 27.64 3.94 -19.32
CA VAL A 358 27.33 3.55 -17.93
C VAL A 358 25.95 4.08 -17.56
N LYS A 359 25.63 5.31 -18.00
CA LYS A 359 24.32 5.93 -17.83
C LYS A 359 23.19 5.11 -18.49
N SER A 360 23.35 4.73 -19.76
CA SER A 360 22.32 3.96 -20.47
C SER A 360 22.15 2.54 -19.92
N ALA A 361 23.25 1.88 -19.52
CA ALA A 361 23.19 0.55 -18.91
C ALA A 361 22.49 0.57 -17.53
N PHE A 362 22.79 1.57 -16.69
CA PHE A 362 22.19 1.69 -15.36
C PHE A 362 20.71 2.10 -15.42
N VAL A 363 20.36 3.06 -16.30
CA VAL A 363 18.97 3.47 -16.54
C VAL A 363 18.16 2.31 -17.12
N LYS A 364 18.72 1.54 -18.06
CA LYS A 364 18.05 0.35 -18.61
C LYS A 364 17.83 -0.72 -17.54
N LYS A 365 18.86 -1.06 -16.76
CA LYS A 365 18.76 -2.04 -15.67
C LYS A 365 17.71 -1.62 -14.63
N GLU A 366 17.65 -0.35 -14.27
CA GLU A 366 16.70 0.17 -13.28
C GLU A 366 15.27 0.29 -13.83
N LYS A 367 15.10 0.69 -15.10
CA LYS A 367 13.79 0.68 -15.79
C LYS A 367 13.26 -0.75 -15.93
N ASP A 368 14.12 -1.72 -16.23
CA ASP A 368 13.76 -3.13 -16.30
C ASP A 368 13.44 -3.72 -14.91
N ARG A 369 14.17 -3.29 -13.87
CA ARG A 369 13.90 -3.63 -12.47
C ARG A 369 12.50 -3.17 -12.06
N LEU A 370 12.17 -1.91 -12.32
CA LEU A 370 10.88 -1.34 -11.98
C LEU A 370 9.75 -2.03 -12.70
N ASN A 371 9.89 -2.26 -14.00
CA ASN A 371 8.89 -2.99 -14.79
C ASN A 371 8.51 -4.37 -14.20
N SER A 372 9.42 -5.06 -13.49
CA SER A 372 9.11 -6.35 -12.85
C SER A 372 8.22 -6.21 -11.60
N GLU A 373 8.36 -5.13 -10.83
CA GLU A 373 7.56 -4.82 -9.63
C GLU A 373 6.24 -4.10 -9.98
N LEU A 374 6.22 -3.34 -11.08
CA LEU A 374 5.09 -2.56 -11.59
C LEU A 374 3.95 -3.40 -12.19
N ALA A 375 4.14 -4.71 -12.33
CA ALA A 375 3.22 -5.59 -13.04
C ALA A 375 1.82 -5.68 -12.36
N THR A 376 1.67 -5.19 -11.13
CA THR A 376 0.45 -5.28 -10.31
C THR A 376 -0.01 -3.93 -9.75
N VAL A 377 0.18 -2.82 -10.45
CA VAL A 377 -0.39 -1.54 -9.98
C VAL A 377 -1.89 -1.48 -10.22
N ALA A 378 -2.58 -0.58 -9.53
CA ALA A 378 -4.04 -0.42 -9.64
C ALA A 378 -4.85 -1.69 -9.30
N THR A 379 -4.38 -2.49 -8.36
CA THR A 379 -5.09 -3.72 -7.96
C THR A 379 -6.12 -3.42 -6.87
N PHE A 380 -7.25 -4.09 -6.93
CA PHE A 380 -8.24 -4.12 -5.87
C PHE A 380 -8.74 -5.55 -5.61
N LEU A 381 -9.31 -5.77 -4.44
CA LEU A 381 -10.00 -7.00 -4.09
C LEU A 381 -11.50 -6.78 -4.20
N TYR A 382 -12.22 -7.74 -4.77
CA TYR A 382 -13.68 -7.79 -4.68
C TYR A 382 -14.09 -9.03 -3.89
N ILE A 383 -14.93 -8.84 -2.88
CA ILE A 383 -15.42 -9.87 -1.96
C ILE A 383 -16.93 -9.96 -2.06
N ASP A 384 -17.47 -11.16 -2.19
CA ASP A 384 -18.90 -11.47 -2.14
C ASP A 384 -19.15 -12.81 -1.45
N GLU A 385 -20.37 -13.32 -1.54
CA GLU A 385 -20.78 -14.58 -0.90
C GLU A 385 -20.05 -15.82 -1.44
N ASP A 386 -19.44 -15.75 -2.62
CA ASP A 386 -18.65 -16.83 -3.23
C ASP A 386 -17.17 -16.79 -2.81
N GLY A 387 -16.76 -15.78 -2.03
CA GLY A 387 -15.39 -15.55 -1.59
C GLY A 387 -14.82 -14.26 -2.18
N PHE A 388 -13.53 -14.26 -2.54
CA PHE A 388 -12.87 -13.05 -3.03
C PHE A 388 -12.03 -13.29 -4.28
N GLU A 389 -11.91 -12.27 -5.13
CA GLU A 389 -11.05 -12.28 -6.32
C GLU A 389 -10.22 -11.00 -6.42
N PHE A 390 -9.03 -11.12 -7.00
CA PHE A 390 -8.16 -9.99 -7.32
C PHE A 390 -8.49 -9.46 -8.71
N PHE A 391 -8.51 -8.14 -8.84
CA PHE A 391 -8.76 -7.46 -10.10
C PHE A 391 -7.73 -6.35 -10.32
N GLY A 392 -7.28 -6.21 -11.55
CA GLY A 392 -6.50 -5.06 -12.00
C GLY A 392 -7.41 -4.03 -12.67
N TRP A 393 -7.04 -2.76 -12.51
CA TRP A 393 -7.66 -1.64 -13.20
C TRP A 393 -6.68 -1.07 -14.24
N ASP A 394 -7.05 -1.14 -15.52
CA ASP A 394 -6.20 -0.69 -16.61
C ASP A 394 -6.17 0.86 -16.72
N TRP A 395 -4.98 1.43 -16.58
CA TRP A 395 -4.72 2.87 -16.76
C TRP A 395 -4.28 3.23 -18.19
N TYR A 396 -3.88 2.27 -18.99
CA TYR A 396 -3.19 2.52 -20.25
C TYR A 396 -4.14 2.76 -21.41
N GLN A 397 -5.38 2.30 -21.31
CA GLN A 397 -6.29 2.25 -22.45
C GLN A 397 -7.61 3.00 -22.18
N ASP A 398 -8.05 3.77 -23.19
CA ASP A 398 -9.41 4.33 -23.29
C ASP A 398 -10.40 3.29 -23.86
N ILE A 399 -10.30 2.04 -23.40
CA ILE A 399 -11.20 0.94 -23.80
C ILE A 399 -12.44 0.87 -22.89
N GLU A 400 -13.51 0.25 -23.42
CA GLU A 400 -14.77 0.02 -22.69
C GLU A 400 -14.60 -0.89 -21.46
N GLN A 401 -13.60 -1.79 -21.45
CA GLN A 401 -13.36 -2.72 -20.35
C GLN A 401 -12.03 -2.43 -19.64
N LYS A 402 -12.09 -1.65 -18.56
CA LYS A 402 -10.91 -1.28 -17.74
C LYS A 402 -10.58 -2.29 -16.64
N ILE A 403 -11.30 -3.41 -16.53
CA ILE A 403 -11.14 -4.38 -15.43
C ILE A 403 -10.83 -5.76 -15.99
N PHE A 404 -9.83 -6.39 -15.38
CA PHE A 404 -9.41 -7.76 -15.67
C PHE A 404 -9.14 -8.52 -14.37
N ASN A 405 -9.45 -9.81 -14.34
CA ASN A 405 -9.15 -10.68 -13.19
C ASN A 405 -7.66 -10.98 -13.10
N ILE A 406 -7.10 -11.00 -11.90
CA ILE A 406 -5.74 -11.49 -11.65
C ILE A 406 -5.86 -12.86 -10.94
N PRO A 407 -5.67 -13.98 -11.64
CA PRO A 407 -5.93 -15.29 -11.06
C PRO A 407 -5.00 -15.57 -9.86
N LYS A 408 -5.55 -16.13 -8.77
CA LYS A 408 -4.77 -16.52 -7.57
C LYS A 408 -3.57 -17.41 -7.92
N GLN A 409 -3.73 -18.33 -8.87
CA GLN A 409 -2.63 -19.17 -9.36
C GLN A 409 -1.56 -18.38 -10.10
N ALA A 410 -1.92 -17.31 -10.84
CA ALA A 410 -0.94 -16.46 -11.50
C ALA A 410 -0.10 -15.73 -10.43
N ILE A 411 -0.71 -15.25 -9.35
CA ILE A 411 -0.02 -14.64 -8.21
C ILE A 411 0.97 -15.63 -7.59
N ILE A 412 0.53 -16.86 -7.29
CA ILE A 412 1.39 -17.89 -6.70
C ILE A 412 2.54 -18.25 -7.65
N LYS A 413 2.24 -18.57 -8.92
CA LYS A 413 3.26 -18.89 -9.93
C LYS A 413 4.29 -17.76 -10.04
N ARG A 414 3.82 -16.50 -10.13
CA ARG A 414 4.71 -15.33 -10.21
C ARG A 414 5.66 -15.24 -9.03
N ARG A 415 5.14 -15.48 -7.81
CA ARG A 415 5.91 -15.26 -6.58
C ARG A 415 6.91 -16.37 -6.27
N GLU A 416 6.62 -17.59 -6.71
CA GLU A 416 7.37 -18.80 -6.38
C GLU A 416 8.27 -19.28 -7.51
N HIS A 417 7.88 -19.07 -8.77
CA HIS A 417 8.54 -19.66 -9.96
C HIS A 417 9.09 -18.62 -10.94
N GLY A 418 8.79 -17.32 -10.78
CA GLY A 418 9.30 -16.26 -11.64
C GLY A 418 8.28 -15.81 -12.70
N PRO A 419 8.66 -15.61 -13.97
CA PRO A 419 7.73 -15.25 -15.04
C PRO A 419 6.52 -16.20 -15.14
N VAL A 420 5.34 -15.66 -15.46
CA VAL A 420 4.11 -16.46 -15.61
C VAL A 420 3.73 -16.66 -17.08
N THR A 421 4.00 -15.65 -17.90
CA THR A 421 3.56 -15.55 -19.30
C THR A 421 4.61 -16.07 -20.30
N ASP A 422 5.59 -16.84 -19.83
CA ASP A 422 6.53 -17.59 -20.69
C ASP A 422 5.87 -18.85 -21.30
N ASP A 423 4.77 -19.31 -20.71
CA ASP A 423 3.91 -20.37 -21.24
C ASP A 423 2.83 -19.73 -22.14
N ASP A 424 2.89 -20.01 -23.44
CA ASP A 424 1.96 -19.46 -24.44
C ASP A 424 0.50 -19.81 -24.12
N ALA A 425 0.21 -20.99 -23.58
CA ALA A 425 -1.16 -21.37 -23.23
C ALA A 425 -1.68 -20.56 -22.04
N VAL A 426 -0.83 -20.31 -21.04
CA VAL A 426 -1.16 -19.42 -19.92
C VAL A 426 -1.39 -17.99 -20.40
N ARG A 427 -0.51 -17.50 -21.28
CA ARG A 427 -0.62 -16.16 -21.88
C ARG A 427 -1.95 -16.00 -22.64
N GLU A 428 -2.30 -16.93 -23.52
CA GLU A 428 -3.55 -16.90 -24.27
C GLU A 428 -4.78 -16.83 -23.36
N VAL A 429 -4.77 -17.56 -22.24
CA VAL A 429 -5.86 -17.50 -21.24
C VAL A 429 -5.93 -16.13 -20.57
N LEU A 430 -4.80 -15.55 -20.19
CA LEU A 430 -4.76 -14.22 -19.56
C LEU A 430 -5.25 -13.12 -20.53
N GLU A 431 -4.84 -13.19 -21.80
CA GLU A 431 -5.34 -12.29 -22.85
C GLU A 431 -6.86 -12.48 -23.07
N LYS A 432 -7.36 -13.73 -23.07
CA LYS A 432 -8.80 -14.04 -23.21
C LYS A 432 -9.68 -13.50 -22.07
N ILE A 433 -9.14 -13.34 -20.87
CA ILE A 433 -9.84 -12.69 -19.74
C ILE A 433 -9.63 -11.16 -19.69
N GLY A 434 -9.03 -10.59 -20.74
CA GLY A 434 -8.93 -9.14 -20.92
C GLY A 434 -7.68 -8.50 -20.31
N TRP A 435 -6.60 -9.26 -20.08
CA TRP A 435 -5.34 -8.64 -19.65
C TRP A 435 -4.81 -7.70 -20.74
N PRO A 436 -4.43 -6.45 -20.38
CA PRO A 436 -3.73 -5.57 -21.31
C PRO A 436 -2.40 -6.18 -21.75
N ASN A 437 -2.04 -5.99 -23.02
CA ASN A 437 -0.78 -6.50 -23.58
C ASN A 437 0.43 -6.00 -22.78
N GLU A 438 0.40 -4.76 -22.33
CA GLU A 438 1.43 -4.17 -21.48
C GLU A 438 1.60 -4.95 -20.19
N VAL A 439 0.50 -5.34 -19.54
CA VAL A 439 0.52 -6.16 -18.31
C VAL A 439 1.08 -7.55 -18.60
N VAL A 440 0.65 -8.20 -19.69
CA VAL A 440 1.17 -9.52 -20.10
C VAL A 440 2.69 -9.50 -20.29
N GLU A 441 3.22 -8.49 -20.98
CA GLU A 441 4.66 -8.33 -21.21
C GLU A 441 5.43 -7.99 -19.92
N LEU A 442 4.85 -7.22 -19.00
CA LEU A 442 5.44 -6.98 -17.68
C LEU A 442 5.50 -8.27 -16.84
N TRP A 443 4.52 -9.15 -16.99
CA TRP A 443 4.47 -10.44 -16.29
C TRP A 443 5.42 -11.51 -16.84
N LYS A 444 6.04 -11.28 -18.01
CA LYS A 444 7.14 -12.09 -18.55
C LYS A 444 8.47 -11.81 -17.88
N LYS A 445 8.62 -10.63 -17.27
CA LYS A 445 9.86 -10.29 -16.57
C LYS A 445 9.94 -11.05 -15.26
N ASP A 446 11.10 -11.65 -14.99
CA ASP A 446 11.36 -12.39 -13.76
C ASP A 446 11.38 -11.43 -12.55
N PRO A 447 10.46 -11.58 -11.58
CA PRO A 447 10.45 -10.77 -10.36
C PRO A 447 11.62 -11.08 -9.40
N HIS A 448 12.46 -12.08 -9.68
CA HIS A 448 13.60 -12.49 -8.87
C HIS A 448 14.95 -12.00 -9.38
N VAL A 449 15.02 -11.51 -10.63
CA VAL A 449 16.27 -10.94 -11.17
C VAL A 449 16.49 -9.57 -10.54
N GLN A 450 17.29 -9.54 -9.47
CA GLN A 450 17.72 -8.36 -8.70
C GLN A 450 19.19 -8.03 -8.94
#